data_AF-A0A957S233-F1
#
_entry.id   AF-A0A957S233-F1
#
_cell.length_a   1.000
_cell.length_b   1.000
_cell.length_c   1.000
_cell.angle_alpha   90.00
_cell.angle_beta   90.00
_cell.angle_gamma   90.00
#
_symmetry.space_group_name_H-M   'P 1'
#
loop_
_entity.id
_entity.type
_entity.pdbx_description
1 polymer ?
#
loop_
_entity_poly.entity_id
_entity_poly.type
_entity_poly.pdbx_seq_one_letter_code
_entity_poly.pdbx_strand_id
1 'polypeptide(L)'
;MDPLLLPVVQMPNFQRNIYGTLYQLQRGMRRHMQSTITPQADIVSPPSDETTLRRYSISQMAEQTALRYATSTALLLGIIVVGANFQRNPVPMFEDWRGFGSLFFFWNVPVTLVVAAITYRAGIKAWNAQAPATHQRKWGASIIPVALAYTLVVTAMTVIGLQLAEAAFRNLALARLTAGVLVGLVGGALIFWLVRQVMQMSTSKLLTATVLIIGGGVYLTAATIDNPLWWQVSFSYLGTMKSSSRAIFNLTLIFGGVLFLVWLPYFMTDLEVLIAQGQAPERSRHWLRLALLALGTGIALVGFFKSGLTPFSSLMHNIAAYSLAG
;
A
#
# COMPACT_ATOMS: atom_id res chain seq x y z
N MET A 1 -8.62 62.38 -70.35
CA MET A 1 -7.95 61.29 -69.60
C MET A 1 -8.70 61.16 -68.30
N ASP A 2 -9.74 60.32 -68.29
CA ASP A 2 -10.59 60.04 -67.13
C ASP A 2 -10.29 58.64 -66.62
N PRO A 3 -10.13 58.44 -65.29
CA PRO A 3 -9.82 57.13 -64.73
C PRO A 3 -11.06 56.22 -64.73
N LEU A 4 -10.84 55.03 -65.27
CA LEU A 4 -11.79 53.92 -65.42
C LEU A 4 -12.47 53.52 -64.11
N LEU A 5 -13.80 53.49 -64.16
CA LEU A 5 -14.69 52.82 -63.20
C LEU A 5 -14.50 51.29 -63.27
N LEU A 6 -14.28 50.65 -62.12
CA LEU A 6 -14.38 49.20 -61.93
C LEU A 6 -15.41 48.87 -60.82
N PRO A 7 -16.09 47.71 -60.90
CA PRO A 7 -17.37 47.48 -60.23
C PRO A 7 -17.24 47.10 -58.75
N VAL A 8 -18.24 47.53 -57.96
CA VAL A 8 -18.45 47.11 -56.56
C VAL A 8 -18.87 45.64 -56.53
N VAL A 9 -17.95 44.76 -56.17
CA VAL A 9 -18.24 43.35 -55.89
C VAL A 9 -18.97 43.26 -54.55
N GLN A 10 -20.26 42.92 -54.60
CA GLN A 10 -21.02 42.53 -53.41
C GLN A 10 -20.41 41.27 -52.79
N MET A 11 -19.93 41.36 -51.55
CA MET A 11 -19.41 40.20 -50.84
C MET A 11 -20.55 39.29 -50.36
N PRO A 12 -20.41 37.95 -50.46
CA PRO A 12 -21.45 36.98 -50.11
C PRO A 12 -21.73 36.89 -48.60
N ASN A 13 -22.92 36.38 -48.29
CA ASN A 13 -23.56 36.13 -46.98
C ASN A 13 -22.77 35.33 -45.91
N PHE A 14 -21.47 35.09 -46.09
CA PHE A 14 -20.67 34.27 -45.17
C PHE A 14 -20.29 35.01 -43.88
N GLN A 15 -20.02 36.33 -43.93
CA GLN A 15 -19.64 37.09 -42.73
C GLN A 15 -20.81 37.28 -41.75
N ARG A 16 -22.06 37.33 -42.21
CA ARG A 16 -23.22 37.53 -41.34
C ARG A 16 -23.49 36.32 -40.43
N ASN A 17 -23.07 35.12 -40.86
CA ASN A 17 -23.26 33.87 -40.10
C ASN A 17 -22.23 33.69 -38.97
N ILE A 18 -21.00 34.21 -39.13
CA ILE A 18 -19.94 34.06 -38.13
C ILE A 18 -20.23 34.92 -36.89
N TYR A 19 -20.70 36.16 -37.07
CA TYR A 19 -21.06 37.04 -35.95
C TYR A 19 -22.29 36.53 -35.17
N GLY A 20 -23.28 35.94 -35.86
CA GLY A 20 -24.44 35.33 -35.21
C GLY A 20 -24.07 34.11 -34.35
N THR A 21 -23.14 33.28 -34.84
CA THR A 21 -22.70 32.07 -34.14
C THR A 21 -21.84 32.41 -32.92
N LEU A 22 -20.96 33.41 -33.01
CA LEU A 22 -20.15 33.89 -31.89
C LEU A 22 -20.99 34.54 -30.79
N TYR A 23 -22.04 35.29 -31.15
CA TYR A 23 -22.95 35.89 -30.17
C TYR A 23 -23.76 34.83 -29.39
N GLN A 24 -24.21 33.76 -30.06
CA GLN A 24 -24.90 32.65 -29.41
C GLN A 24 -23.97 31.85 -28.48
N LEU A 25 -22.70 31.65 -28.87
CA LEU A 25 -21.68 31.01 -28.04
C LEU A 25 -21.35 31.83 -26.78
N GLN A 26 -21.21 33.15 -26.91
CA GLN A 26 -20.97 34.03 -25.75
C GLN A 26 -22.17 34.08 -24.79
N ARG A 27 -23.40 34.06 -25.32
CA ARG A 27 -24.62 34.03 -24.52
C ARG A 27 -24.82 32.69 -23.81
N GLY A 28 -24.43 31.58 -24.45
CA GLY A 28 -24.39 30.24 -23.84
C GLY A 28 -23.37 30.15 -22.71
N MET A 29 -22.15 30.66 -22.91
CA MET A 29 -21.11 30.68 -21.89
C MET A 29 -21.45 31.56 -20.68
N ARG A 30 -22.11 32.71 -20.89
CA ARG A 30 -22.58 33.55 -19.76
C ARG A 30 -23.67 32.87 -18.92
N ARG A 31 -24.57 32.11 -19.54
CA ARG A 31 -25.57 31.31 -18.81
C ARG A 31 -24.95 30.17 -18.02
N HIS A 32 -23.93 29.50 -18.59
CA HIS A 32 -23.16 28.49 -17.84
C HIS A 32 -22.38 29.11 -16.67
N MET A 33 -21.72 30.25 -16.84
CA MET A 33 -21.01 30.89 -15.73
C MET A 33 -21.96 31.42 -14.64
N GLN A 34 -23.15 31.91 -14.97
CA GLN A 34 -24.13 32.33 -13.96
C GLN A 34 -24.77 31.16 -13.20
N SER A 35 -24.88 29.97 -13.80
CA SER A 35 -25.27 28.76 -13.07
C SER A 35 -24.18 28.17 -12.16
N THR A 36 -22.92 28.59 -12.31
CA THR A 36 -21.79 28.08 -11.51
C THR A 36 -21.44 28.97 -10.29
N ILE A 37 -22.04 30.15 -10.15
CA ILE A 37 -21.75 31.10 -9.05
C ILE A 37 -22.98 31.34 -8.15
N THR A 38 -23.92 30.39 -8.14
CA THR A 38 -24.81 30.24 -6.99
C THR A 38 -24.29 29.04 -6.23
N PRO A 39 -23.86 29.15 -4.96
CA PRO A 39 -23.61 27.98 -4.14
C PRO A 39 -24.96 27.36 -3.84
N GLN A 40 -25.50 26.62 -4.82
CA GLN A 40 -26.40 25.54 -4.55
C GLN A 40 -25.55 24.60 -3.71
N ALA A 41 -25.79 24.64 -2.41
CA ALA A 41 -25.29 23.62 -1.52
C ALA A 41 -25.85 22.31 -2.09
N ASP A 42 -25.07 21.66 -2.93
CA ASP A 42 -25.21 20.25 -3.22
C ASP A 42 -24.98 19.58 -1.88
N ILE A 43 -26.05 19.52 -1.10
CA ILE A 43 -26.25 18.55 -0.06
C ILE A 43 -26.09 17.24 -0.81
N VAL A 44 -24.87 16.69 -0.81
CA VAL A 44 -24.56 15.38 -1.35
C VAL A 44 -25.58 14.45 -0.72
N SER A 45 -26.60 14.08 -1.50
CA SER A 45 -27.67 13.21 -1.03
C SER A 45 -26.99 11.98 -0.45
N PRO A 46 -27.31 11.57 0.79
CA PRO A 46 -26.73 10.37 1.35
C PRO A 46 -27.02 9.20 0.40
N PRO A 47 -26.08 8.26 0.21
CA PRO A 47 -26.27 7.14 -0.69
C PRO A 47 -27.60 6.41 -0.36
N SER A 48 -28.46 6.16 -1.34
CA SER A 48 -29.77 5.54 -1.09
C SER A 48 -29.72 4.01 -1.05
N ASP A 49 -28.63 3.41 -1.55
CA ASP A 49 -28.41 1.96 -1.55
C ASP A 49 -27.69 1.52 -0.27
N GLU A 50 -28.22 0.48 0.38
CA GLU A 50 -27.72 -0.12 1.62
C GLU A 50 -26.25 -0.53 1.51
N THR A 51 -25.83 -1.05 0.36
CA THR A 51 -24.42 -1.43 0.15
C THR A 51 -23.49 -0.22 0.14
N THR A 52 -23.98 0.90 -0.38
CA THR A 52 -23.23 2.14 -0.52
C THR A 52 -23.15 2.88 0.81
N LEU A 53 -24.26 2.93 1.56
CA LEU A 53 -24.30 3.41 2.95
C LEU A 53 -23.32 2.65 3.84
N ARG A 54 -23.25 1.32 3.65
CA ARG A 54 -22.35 0.46 4.42
C ARG A 54 -20.88 0.72 4.14
N ARG A 55 -20.51 0.87 2.86
CA ARG A 55 -19.13 1.23 2.47
C ARG A 55 -18.74 2.61 3.00
N TYR A 56 -19.68 3.55 2.98
CA TYR A 56 -19.49 4.90 3.50
C TYR A 56 -19.28 4.91 5.02
N SER A 57 -20.05 4.14 5.79
CA SER A 57 -19.88 4.09 7.26
C SER A 57 -18.54 3.48 7.68
N ILE A 58 -18.08 2.43 6.98
CA ILE A 58 -16.78 1.80 7.24
C ILE A 58 -15.64 2.75 6.86
N SER A 59 -15.77 3.50 5.76
CA SER A 59 -14.72 4.44 5.35
C SER A 59 -14.55 5.58 6.35
N GLN A 60 -15.64 6.16 6.83
CA GLN A 60 -15.64 7.19 7.87
C GLN A 60 -15.05 6.67 9.18
N MET A 61 -15.46 5.48 9.61
CA MET A 61 -14.91 4.87 10.83
C MET A 61 -13.40 4.61 10.70
N ALA A 62 -12.95 4.14 9.53
CA ALA A 62 -11.54 3.95 9.25
C ALA A 62 -10.77 5.27 9.27
N GLU A 63 -11.33 6.35 8.75
CA GLU A 63 -10.70 7.68 8.74
C GLU A 63 -10.56 8.26 10.16
N GLN A 64 -11.63 8.23 10.97
CA GLN A 64 -11.57 8.68 12.36
C GLN A 64 -10.58 7.85 13.18
N THR A 65 -10.57 6.54 12.98
CA THR A 65 -9.61 5.65 13.65
C THR A 65 -8.19 5.93 13.20
N ALA A 66 -7.98 6.14 11.89
CA ALA A 66 -6.68 6.47 11.32
C ALA A 66 -6.13 7.78 11.90
N LEU A 67 -6.95 8.84 11.99
CA LEU A 67 -6.52 10.11 12.59
C LEU A 67 -6.10 9.97 14.05
N ARG A 68 -6.85 9.19 14.85
CA ARG A 68 -6.53 8.95 16.27
C ARG A 68 -5.18 8.24 16.42
N TYR A 69 -4.98 7.12 15.72
CA TYR A 69 -3.72 6.38 15.79
C TYR A 69 -2.56 7.15 15.17
N ALA A 70 -2.78 7.89 14.07
CA ALA A 70 -1.76 8.73 13.45
C ALA A 70 -1.27 9.83 14.40
N THR A 71 -2.19 10.52 15.08
CA THR A 71 -1.85 11.60 16.03
C THR A 71 -1.11 11.03 17.24
N SER A 72 -1.61 9.92 17.81
CA SER A 72 -0.96 9.26 18.94
C SER A 72 0.44 8.75 18.60
N THR A 73 0.61 8.13 17.43
CA THR A 73 1.93 7.67 16.97
C THR A 73 2.86 8.84 16.65
N ALA A 74 2.36 9.92 16.04
CA ALA A 74 3.17 11.11 15.77
C ALA A 74 3.74 11.71 17.06
N LEU A 75 2.89 11.85 18.09
CA LEU A 75 3.31 12.32 19.41
C LEU A 75 4.30 11.35 20.06
N LEU A 76 4.00 10.05 20.06
CA LEU A 76 4.85 9.04 20.66
C LEU A 76 6.26 9.05 20.04
N LEU A 77 6.36 8.97 18.72
CA LEU A 77 7.66 8.93 18.02
C LEU A 77 8.41 10.26 18.16
N GLY A 78 7.71 11.39 18.11
CA GLY A 78 8.31 12.70 18.34
C GLY A 78 8.88 12.85 19.75
N ILE A 79 8.13 12.43 20.78
CA ILE A 79 8.58 12.43 22.17
C ILE A 79 9.78 11.50 22.36
N ILE A 80 9.79 10.33 21.74
CA ILE A 80 10.92 9.40 21.78
C ILE A 80 12.19 10.08 21.24
N VAL A 81 12.10 10.74 20.08
CA VAL A 81 13.26 11.43 19.48
C VAL A 81 13.75 12.58 20.36
N VAL A 82 12.84 13.40 20.87
CA VAL A 82 13.19 14.54 21.73
C VAL A 82 13.76 14.08 23.07
N GLY A 83 13.12 13.11 23.72
CA GLY A 83 13.55 12.56 25.01
C GLY A 83 14.88 11.83 24.93
N ALA A 84 15.06 10.99 23.90
CA ALA A 84 16.31 10.29 23.65
C ALA A 84 17.47 11.25 23.32
N ASN A 85 17.20 12.50 22.95
CA ASN A 85 18.23 13.50 22.60
C ASN A 85 18.20 14.74 23.52
N PHE A 86 17.76 14.61 24.78
CA PHE A 86 17.60 15.76 25.68
C PHE A 86 18.89 16.59 25.93
N GLN A 87 20.07 16.00 25.77
CA GLN A 87 21.37 16.70 25.91
C GLN A 87 22.10 16.88 24.57
N ARG A 88 21.48 16.49 23.44
CA ARG A 88 22.10 16.51 22.12
C ARG A 88 21.34 17.44 21.19
N ASN A 89 22.05 18.44 20.67
CA ASN A 89 21.53 19.37 19.68
C ASN A 89 22.72 19.97 18.90
N PRO A 90 22.84 19.75 17.58
CA PRO A 90 21.88 19.12 16.67
C PRO A 90 21.87 17.58 16.75
N VAL A 91 20.78 16.97 16.31
CA VAL A 91 20.59 15.52 16.25
C VAL A 91 20.81 15.05 14.82
N PRO A 92 21.81 14.19 14.56
CA PRO A 92 22.07 13.64 13.23
C PRO A 92 21.06 12.55 12.88
N MET A 93 20.97 12.23 11.59
CA MET A 93 20.08 11.19 11.08
C MET A 93 20.55 9.77 11.44
N PHE A 94 21.82 9.44 11.17
CA PHE A 94 22.37 8.07 11.26
C PHE A 94 23.73 7.93 11.96
N GLU A 95 24.23 8.94 12.68
CA GLU A 95 25.55 8.86 13.32
C GLU A 95 25.64 7.75 14.40
N ASP A 96 24.56 7.53 15.15
CA ASP A 96 24.47 6.52 16.20
C ASP A 96 23.03 6.01 16.40
N TRP A 97 22.83 5.15 17.40
CA TRP A 97 21.52 4.60 17.75
C TRP A 97 20.50 5.65 18.24
N ARG A 98 20.96 6.84 18.64
CA ARG A 98 20.13 7.98 19.08
C ARG A 98 19.79 8.94 17.93
N GLY A 99 20.37 8.75 16.76
CA GLY A 99 20.03 9.49 15.56
C GLY A 99 18.54 9.38 15.24
N PHE A 100 17.95 10.47 14.72
CA PHE A 100 16.48 10.51 14.55
C PHE A 100 15.98 9.51 13.51
N GLY A 101 16.79 9.17 12.49
CA GLY A 101 16.49 8.13 11.51
C GLY A 101 16.54 6.73 12.13
N SER A 102 17.57 6.45 12.93
CA SER A 102 17.71 5.21 13.70
C SER A 102 16.53 4.99 14.66
N LEU A 103 16.20 6.02 15.46
CA LEU A 103 15.08 5.96 16.40
C LEU A 103 13.74 5.77 15.68
N PHE A 104 13.54 6.45 14.55
CA PHE A 104 12.34 6.24 13.74
C PHE A 104 12.23 4.78 13.28
N PHE A 105 13.29 4.20 12.72
CA PHE A 105 13.27 2.81 12.29
C PHE A 105 12.94 1.85 13.45
N PHE A 106 13.68 1.91 14.56
CA PHE A 106 13.53 0.96 15.66
C PHE A 106 12.18 1.04 16.37
N TRP A 107 11.58 2.23 16.48
CA TRP A 107 10.29 2.40 17.16
C TRP A 107 9.09 2.30 16.22
N ASN A 108 9.24 2.62 14.94
CA ASN A 108 8.14 2.52 13.98
C ASN A 108 7.71 1.06 13.77
N VAL A 109 8.64 0.10 13.77
CA VAL A 109 8.35 -1.33 13.59
C VAL A 109 7.40 -1.90 14.66
N PRO A 110 7.71 -1.84 15.97
CA PRO A 110 6.81 -2.37 17.00
C PRO A 110 5.50 -1.58 17.10
N VAL A 111 5.53 -0.25 16.90
CA VAL A 111 4.31 0.57 16.89
C VAL A 111 3.38 0.14 15.75
N THR A 112 3.93 -0.04 14.55
CA THR A 112 3.16 -0.50 13.39
C THR A 112 2.54 -1.87 13.64
N LEU A 113 3.28 -2.82 14.22
CA LEU A 113 2.78 -4.16 14.51
C LEU A 113 1.58 -4.13 15.46
N VAL A 114 1.69 -3.35 16.55
CA VAL A 114 0.62 -3.20 17.55
C VAL A 114 -0.60 -2.52 16.92
N VAL A 115 -0.40 -1.40 16.23
CA VAL A 115 -1.50 -0.66 15.59
C VAL A 115 -2.21 -1.53 14.55
N ALA A 116 -1.46 -2.20 13.65
CA ALA A 116 -2.03 -3.07 12.64
C ALA A 116 -2.87 -4.20 13.25
N ALA A 117 -2.39 -4.86 14.31
CA ALA A 117 -3.13 -5.93 14.98
C ALA A 117 -4.45 -5.41 15.60
N ILE A 118 -4.40 -4.26 16.29
CA ILE A 118 -5.57 -3.66 16.95
C ILE A 118 -6.59 -3.19 15.90
N THR A 119 -6.17 -2.44 14.89
CA THR A 119 -7.08 -1.88 13.90
C THR A 119 -7.64 -2.93 12.96
N TYR A 120 -6.89 -4.01 12.68
CA TYR A 120 -7.44 -5.15 11.93
C TYR A 120 -8.55 -5.85 12.70
N ARG A 121 -8.35 -6.10 14.01
CA ARG A 121 -9.38 -6.66 14.87
C ARG A 121 -10.61 -5.76 14.95
N ALA A 122 -10.41 -4.44 15.07
CA ALA A 122 -11.49 -3.47 15.06
C ALA A 122 -12.25 -3.47 13.71
N GLY A 123 -11.54 -3.54 12.59
CA GLY A 123 -12.11 -3.63 11.24
C GLY A 123 -12.96 -4.89 11.05
N ILE A 124 -12.50 -6.06 11.52
CA ILE A 124 -13.30 -7.29 11.48
C ILE A 124 -14.59 -7.13 12.31
N LYS A 125 -14.50 -6.57 13.53
CA LYS A 125 -15.68 -6.36 14.38
C LYS A 125 -16.68 -5.41 13.72
N ALA A 126 -16.20 -4.29 13.17
CA ALA A 126 -17.03 -3.32 12.47
C ALA A 126 -17.72 -3.93 11.24
N TRP A 127 -16.99 -4.73 10.46
CA TRP A 127 -17.56 -5.47 9.34
C TRP A 127 -18.66 -6.44 9.78
N ASN A 128 -18.37 -7.25 10.79
CA ASN A 128 -19.27 -8.30 11.28
C ASN A 128 -20.53 -7.74 11.94
N ALA A 129 -20.43 -6.62 12.65
CA ALA A 129 -21.58 -5.95 13.26
C ALA A 129 -22.63 -5.52 12.23
N GLN A 130 -22.20 -5.30 10.99
CA GLN A 130 -23.07 -4.87 9.89
C GLN A 130 -23.38 -6.03 8.91
N ALA A 131 -22.78 -7.22 9.10
CA ALA A 131 -22.90 -8.33 8.14
C ALA A 131 -24.02 -9.28 8.54
N PRO A 132 -24.82 -9.78 7.58
CA PRO A 132 -25.70 -10.92 7.81
C PRO A 132 -24.90 -12.08 8.41
N ALA A 133 -25.53 -12.88 9.29
CA ALA A 133 -24.85 -13.96 10.03
C ALA A 133 -24.10 -14.96 9.12
N THR A 134 -24.57 -15.13 7.89
CA THR A 134 -23.96 -15.98 6.85
C THR A 134 -22.66 -15.43 6.25
N HIS A 135 -22.42 -14.12 6.34
CA HIS A 135 -21.28 -13.41 5.73
C HIS A 135 -20.30 -12.82 6.78
N GLN A 136 -20.46 -13.19 8.05
CA GLN A 136 -19.55 -12.75 9.11
C GLN A 136 -18.16 -13.38 8.95
N ARG A 137 -17.13 -12.56 9.06
CA ARG A 137 -15.72 -12.95 9.01
C ARG A 137 -15.32 -13.56 10.36
N LYS A 138 -15.11 -14.87 10.44
CA LYS A 138 -14.68 -15.59 11.67
C LYS A 138 -13.15 -15.68 11.87
N TRP A 139 -12.38 -14.88 11.14
CA TRP A 139 -10.95 -15.10 10.86
C TRP A 139 -9.98 -14.52 11.92
N GLY A 140 -10.21 -14.77 13.21
CA GLY A 140 -9.31 -14.32 14.27
C GLY A 140 -7.85 -14.79 14.11
N ALA A 141 -7.65 -15.94 13.47
CA ALA A 141 -6.32 -16.48 13.15
C ALA A 141 -5.52 -15.61 12.16
N SER A 142 -6.17 -14.78 11.35
CA SER A 142 -5.50 -13.92 10.36
C SER A 142 -4.92 -12.63 10.97
N ILE A 143 -5.16 -12.34 12.25
CA ILE A 143 -4.66 -11.11 12.89
C ILE A 143 -3.14 -11.04 12.85
N ILE A 144 -2.46 -12.11 13.28
CA ILE A 144 -1.00 -12.13 13.36
C ILE A 144 -0.37 -12.04 11.95
N PRO A 145 -0.76 -12.87 10.97
CA PRO A 145 -0.20 -12.77 9.62
C PRO A 145 -0.43 -11.41 8.96
N VAL A 146 -1.62 -10.82 9.09
CA VAL A 146 -1.93 -9.50 8.51
C VAL A 146 -1.14 -8.39 9.20
N ALA A 147 -1.02 -8.43 10.53
CA ALA A 147 -0.27 -7.42 11.26
C ALA A 147 1.22 -7.49 10.89
N LEU A 148 1.81 -8.69 10.84
CA LEU A 148 3.20 -8.89 10.42
C LEU A 148 3.43 -8.42 8.98
N ALA A 149 2.51 -8.75 8.08
CA ALA A 149 2.55 -8.32 6.69
C ALA A 149 2.65 -6.81 6.52
N TYR A 150 1.68 -6.08 7.06
CA TYR A 150 1.69 -4.63 6.93
C TYR A 150 2.85 -3.99 7.71
N THR A 151 3.32 -4.62 8.78
CA THR A 151 4.57 -4.22 9.45
C THR A 151 5.74 -4.31 8.51
N LEU A 152 5.87 -5.39 7.73
CA LEU A 152 6.94 -5.53 6.73
C LEU A 152 6.80 -4.53 5.58
N VAL A 153 5.59 -4.28 5.09
CA VAL A 153 5.36 -3.23 4.07
C VAL A 153 5.84 -1.87 4.60
N VAL A 154 5.39 -1.47 5.77
CA VAL A 154 5.77 -0.18 6.38
C VAL A 154 7.27 -0.15 6.70
N THR A 155 7.86 -1.27 7.11
CA THR A 155 9.30 -1.39 7.35
C THR A 155 10.08 -1.20 6.05
N ALA A 156 9.68 -1.86 4.96
CA ALA A 156 10.29 -1.69 3.65
C ALA A 156 10.16 -0.23 3.17
N MET A 157 8.96 0.37 3.28
CA MET A 157 8.75 1.79 2.97
C MET A 157 9.65 2.71 3.82
N THR A 158 9.80 2.41 5.11
CA THR A 158 10.65 3.16 6.04
C THR A 158 12.11 3.07 5.63
N VAL A 159 12.62 1.86 5.37
CA VAL A 159 14.00 1.64 4.96
C VAL A 159 14.31 2.30 3.62
N ILE A 160 13.41 2.18 2.64
CA ILE A 160 13.55 2.86 1.34
C ILE A 160 13.56 4.37 1.53
N GLY A 161 12.59 4.92 2.27
CA GLY A 161 12.50 6.36 2.53
C GLY A 161 13.72 6.91 3.26
N LEU A 162 14.24 6.17 4.24
CA LEU A 162 15.44 6.52 4.98
C LEU A 162 16.70 6.49 4.12
N GLN A 163 16.87 5.48 3.26
CA GLN A 163 17.99 5.44 2.30
C GLN A 163 17.94 6.60 1.30
N LEU A 164 16.75 6.91 0.78
CA LEU A 164 16.57 8.05 -0.12
C LEU A 164 16.89 9.38 0.59
N ALA A 165 16.47 9.52 1.85
CA ALA A 165 16.78 10.70 2.65
C ALA A 165 18.28 10.82 2.97
N GLU A 166 18.97 9.71 3.28
CA GLU A 166 20.42 9.70 3.48
C GLU A 166 21.18 10.05 2.21
N ALA A 167 20.75 9.51 1.06
CA ALA A 167 21.35 9.81 -0.23
C ALA A 167 21.16 11.28 -0.63
N ALA A 168 19.97 11.85 -0.36
CA ALA A 168 19.63 13.23 -0.68
C ALA A 168 20.26 14.25 0.30
N PHE A 169 20.37 13.91 1.58
CA PHE A 169 20.82 14.80 2.65
C PHE A 169 21.94 14.14 3.45
N ARG A 170 23.11 14.00 2.81
CA ARG A 170 24.30 13.44 3.50
C ARG A 170 24.65 14.27 4.72
N ASN A 171 24.92 13.60 5.84
CA ASN A 171 25.25 14.20 7.13
C ASN A 171 24.18 15.16 7.68
N LEU A 172 22.90 14.93 7.34
CA LEU A 172 21.80 15.74 7.86
C LEU A 172 21.76 15.68 9.39
N ALA A 173 21.81 16.87 10.00
CA ALA A 173 21.58 17.07 11.42
C ALA A 173 20.55 18.18 11.62
N LEU A 174 19.55 17.91 12.45
CA LEU A 174 18.43 18.82 12.69
C LEU A 174 18.41 19.25 14.15
N ALA A 175 17.87 20.44 14.41
CA ALA A 175 17.55 20.82 15.78
C ALA A 175 16.62 19.77 16.41
N ARG A 176 16.85 19.44 17.69
CA ARG A 176 16.13 18.35 18.38
C ARG A 176 14.61 18.38 18.22
N LEU A 177 13.98 19.55 18.38
CA LEU A 177 12.53 19.69 18.23
C LEU A 177 12.10 19.47 16.77
N THR A 178 12.86 20.01 15.81
CA THR A 178 12.61 19.82 14.38
C THR A 178 12.73 18.35 13.97
N ALA A 179 13.72 17.63 14.49
CA ALA A 179 13.87 16.20 14.28
C ALA A 179 12.67 15.42 14.84
N GLY A 180 12.23 15.74 16.06
CA GLY A 180 11.06 15.11 16.68
C GLY A 180 9.76 15.37 15.92
N VAL A 181 9.52 16.61 15.48
CA VAL A 181 8.35 16.96 14.67
C VAL A 181 8.37 16.24 13.33
N LEU A 182 9.52 16.21 12.65
CA LEU A 182 9.66 15.52 11.36
C LEU A 182 9.35 14.02 11.49
N VAL A 183 9.98 13.34 12.46
CA VAL A 183 9.75 11.91 12.71
C VAL A 183 8.29 11.65 13.10
N GLY A 184 7.71 12.51 13.93
CA GLY A 184 6.30 12.42 14.31
C GLY A 184 5.38 12.54 13.10
N LEU A 185 5.57 13.54 12.23
CA LEU A 185 4.75 13.74 11.04
C LEU A 185 4.85 12.57 10.06
N VAL A 186 6.08 12.12 9.76
CA VAL A 186 6.29 10.99 8.85
C VAL A 186 5.69 9.70 9.42
N GLY A 187 5.93 9.40 10.69
CA GLY A 187 5.36 8.23 11.35
C GLY A 187 3.83 8.28 11.45
N GLY A 188 3.28 9.45 11.77
CA GLY A 188 1.84 9.67 11.78
C GLY A 188 1.21 9.46 10.40
N ALA A 189 1.83 9.97 9.33
CA ALA A 189 1.36 9.77 7.96
C ALA A 189 1.38 8.29 7.55
N LEU A 190 2.44 7.56 7.90
CA LEU A 190 2.51 6.10 7.65
C LEU A 190 1.42 5.34 8.39
N ILE A 191 1.17 5.67 9.67
CA ILE A 191 0.11 5.04 10.45
C ILE A 191 -1.28 5.40 9.90
N PHE A 192 -1.49 6.65 9.47
CA PHE A 192 -2.74 7.05 8.84
C PHE A 192 -3.03 6.19 7.60
N TRP A 193 -2.03 6.04 6.73
CA TRP A 193 -2.14 5.19 5.55
C TRP A 193 -2.41 3.72 5.94
N LEU A 194 -1.61 3.17 6.87
CA LEU A 194 -1.72 1.80 7.35
C LEU A 194 -3.12 1.45 7.84
N VAL A 195 -3.67 2.28 8.75
CA VAL A 195 -4.98 2.01 9.38
C VAL A 195 -6.08 1.96 8.33
N ARG A 196 -6.04 2.86 7.33
CA ARG A 196 -6.98 2.83 6.21
C ARG A 196 -6.85 1.56 5.37
N GLN A 197 -5.64 1.07 5.12
CA GLN A 197 -5.45 -0.18 4.39
C GLN A 197 -6.02 -1.38 5.15
N VAL A 198 -5.69 -1.47 6.43
CA VAL A 198 -6.01 -2.61 7.29
C VAL A 198 -7.50 -2.68 7.63
N MET A 199 -8.16 -1.55 7.91
CA MET A 199 -9.58 -1.54 8.27
C MET A 199 -10.51 -1.75 7.08
N GLN A 200 -10.11 -1.29 5.90
CA GLN A 200 -10.90 -1.42 4.67
C GLN A 200 -10.37 -2.57 3.81
N MET A 201 -9.98 -3.68 4.44
CA MET A 201 -9.31 -4.80 3.79
C MET A 201 -10.21 -5.45 2.73
N SER A 202 -9.67 -5.55 1.51
CA SER A 202 -10.22 -6.30 0.39
C SER A 202 -9.20 -7.29 -0.17
N THR A 203 -9.68 -8.23 -0.98
CA THR A 203 -8.86 -9.20 -1.73
C THR A 203 -7.76 -8.50 -2.53
N SER A 204 -8.09 -7.40 -3.23
CA SER A 204 -7.11 -6.64 -4.01
C SER A 204 -6.02 -6.01 -3.13
N LYS A 205 -6.38 -5.45 -1.98
CA LYS A 205 -5.40 -4.82 -1.06
C LYS A 205 -4.44 -5.84 -0.47
N LEU A 206 -4.92 -7.02 -0.10
CA LEU A 206 -4.08 -8.12 0.34
C LEU A 206 -3.11 -8.57 -0.75
N LEU A 207 -3.58 -8.70 -1.99
CA LEU A 207 -2.71 -9.03 -3.12
C LEU A 207 -1.65 -7.94 -3.36
N THR A 208 -2.04 -6.66 -3.32
CA THR A 208 -1.11 -5.54 -3.42
C THR A 208 -0.07 -5.57 -2.31
N ALA A 209 -0.47 -5.84 -1.06
CA ALA A 209 0.47 -5.95 0.06
C ALA A 209 1.46 -7.09 -0.15
N THR A 210 1.01 -8.26 -0.63
CA THR A 210 1.87 -9.39 -0.99
C THR A 210 2.89 -9.00 -2.06
N VAL A 211 2.45 -8.35 -3.14
CA VAL A 211 3.33 -7.88 -4.22
C VAL A 211 4.35 -6.86 -3.71
N LEU A 212 3.92 -5.91 -2.88
CA LEU A 212 4.80 -4.89 -2.30
C LEU A 212 5.85 -5.49 -1.38
N ILE A 213 5.53 -6.53 -0.60
CA ILE A 213 6.51 -7.22 0.25
C ILE A 213 7.51 -7.97 -0.62
N ILE A 214 7.05 -8.74 -1.60
CA ILE A 214 7.93 -9.50 -2.48
C ILE A 214 8.86 -8.54 -3.24
N GLY A 215 8.30 -7.52 -3.90
CA GLY A 215 9.07 -6.53 -4.65
C GLY A 215 9.98 -5.69 -3.77
N GLY A 216 9.50 -5.22 -2.62
CA GLY A 216 10.26 -4.42 -1.67
C GLY A 216 11.42 -5.21 -1.03
N GLY A 217 11.22 -6.49 -0.73
CA GLY A 217 12.26 -7.36 -0.20
C GLY A 217 13.32 -7.74 -1.24
N VAL A 218 12.91 -7.93 -2.51
CA VAL A 218 13.86 -8.08 -3.63
C VAL A 218 14.68 -6.80 -3.79
N TYR A 219 14.04 -5.63 -3.77
CA TYR A 219 14.75 -4.34 -3.82
C TYR A 219 15.72 -4.18 -2.65
N LEU A 220 15.28 -4.47 -1.42
CA LEU A 220 16.14 -4.34 -0.24
C LEU A 220 17.35 -5.27 -0.30
N THR A 221 17.14 -6.49 -0.79
CA THR A 221 18.24 -7.43 -1.06
C THR A 221 19.21 -6.84 -2.09
N ALA A 222 18.72 -6.29 -3.19
CA ALA A 222 19.55 -5.66 -4.22
C ALA A 222 20.34 -4.45 -3.70
N ALA A 223 19.68 -3.59 -2.91
CA ALA A 223 20.26 -2.35 -2.40
C ALA A 223 21.33 -2.56 -1.33
N THR A 224 21.31 -3.69 -0.63
CA THR A 224 22.24 -4.01 0.47
C THR A 224 23.47 -4.79 0.03
N ILE A 225 23.63 -5.08 -1.26
CA ILE A 225 24.71 -5.92 -1.79
C ILE A 225 25.59 -5.13 -2.75
N ASP A 226 26.91 -5.11 -2.48
CA ASP A 226 27.92 -4.49 -3.36
C ASP A 226 28.35 -5.38 -4.55
N ASN A 227 27.70 -6.52 -4.74
CA ASN A 227 28.00 -7.47 -5.82
C ASN A 227 27.05 -7.26 -7.02
N PRO A 228 27.56 -6.91 -8.22
CA PRO A 228 26.72 -6.73 -9.42
C PRO A 228 26.01 -8.02 -9.89
N LEU A 229 26.49 -9.20 -9.46
CA LEU A 229 25.88 -10.50 -9.73
C LEU A 229 24.96 -10.99 -8.60
N TRP A 230 24.51 -10.09 -7.71
CA TRP A 230 23.67 -10.44 -6.56
C TRP A 230 22.43 -11.25 -6.93
N TRP A 231 21.81 -10.96 -8.07
CA TRP A 231 20.60 -11.62 -8.54
C TRP A 231 20.90 -13.07 -8.91
N GLN A 232 22.01 -13.36 -9.59
CA GLN A 232 22.45 -14.73 -9.86
C GLN A 232 22.76 -15.45 -8.55
N VAL A 233 23.41 -14.77 -7.61
CA VAL A 233 23.75 -15.35 -6.31
C VAL A 233 22.51 -15.57 -5.42
N SER A 234 21.43 -14.82 -5.63
CA SER A 234 20.18 -14.96 -4.88
C SER A 234 19.25 -15.99 -5.52
N PHE A 235 19.19 -16.05 -6.86
CA PHE A 235 18.35 -16.98 -7.61
C PHE A 235 18.99 -18.36 -7.81
N SER A 236 20.29 -18.45 -8.15
CA SER A 236 20.98 -19.76 -8.29
C SER A 236 21.20 -20.47 -6.96
N TYR A 237 21.13 -19.75 -5.85
CA TYR A 237 21.32 -20.30 -4.51
C TYR A 237 20.10 -20.09 -3.62
N LEU A 238 18.90 -20.26 -4.18
CA LEU A 238 17.69 -20.45 -3.40
C LEU A 238 18.03 -21.41 -2.23
N GLY A 239 17.95 -20.87 -1.00
CA GLY A 239 18.20 -21.59 0.23
C GLY A 239 19.65 -21.69 0.77
N THR A 240 20.76 -21.39 0.07
CA THR A 240 22.09 -21.75 0.63
C THR A 240 22.70 -20.76 1.65
N MET A 241 23.47 -21.27 2.63
CA MET A 241 23.89 -20.57 3.87
C MET A 241 24.95 -19.46 3.79
N LYS A 242 25.49 -19.07 2.62
CA LYS A 242 26.74 -18.30 2.55
C LYS A 242 26.67 -16.74 2.51
N SER A 243 25.56 -16.06 2.80
CA SER A 243 25.58 -14.57 2.95
C SER A 243 24.41 -13.97 3.76
N SER A 244 24.63 -12.77 4.33
CA SER A 244 23.63 -11.97 5.06
C SER A 244 22.45 -11.53 4.17
N SER A 245 22.66 -11.31 2.89
CA SER A 245 21.60 -10.81 1.99
C SER A 245 20.55 -11.87 1.64
N ARG A 246 20.91 -13.16 1.68
CA ARG A 246 19.95 -14.26 1.53
C ARG A 246 18.98 -14.34 2.72
N ALA A 247 19.36 -13.85 3.90
CA ALA A 247 18.44 -13.83 5.03
C ALA A 247 17.26 -12.87 4.78
N ILE A 248 17.52 -11.69 4.21
CA ILE A 248 16.49 -10.71 3.86
C ILE A 248 15.59 -11.26 2.74
N PHE A 249 16.18 -11.85 1.71
CA PHE A 249 15.44 -12.48 0.62
C PHE A 249 14.56 -13.65 1.10
N ASN A 250 15.10 -14.58 1.89
CA ASN A 250 14.34 -15.71 2.43
C ASN A 250 13.21 -15.27 3.36
N LEU A 251 13.46 -14.27 4.21
CA LEU A 251 12.43 -13.68 5.07
C LEU A 251 11.28 -13.12 4.22
N THR A 252 11.63 -12.44 3.12
CA THR A 252 10.65 -11.92 2.15
C THR A 252 9.80 -13.04 1.55
N LEU A 253 10.41 -14.16 1.15
CA LEU A 253 9.67 -15.31 0.62
C LEU A 253 8.75 -15.96 1.66
N ILE A 254 9.22 -16.16 2.91
CA ILE A 254 8.40 -16.70 4.00
C ILE A 254 7.15 -15.84 4.18
N PHE A 255 7.31 -14.54 4.33
CA PHE A 255 6.18 -13.64 4.58
C PHE A 255 5.30 -13.41 3.35
N GLY A 256 5.88 -13.34 2.15
CA GLY A 256 5.13 -13.30 0.90
C GLY A 256 4.25 -14.53 0.73
N GLY A 257 4.78 -15.72 0.98
CA GLY A 257 4.02 -16.98 0.94
C GLY A 257 2.94 -17.05 2.02
N VAL A 258 3.24 -16.70 3.28
CA VAL A 258 2.25 -16.66 4.36
C VAL A 258 1.09 -15.70 4.04
N LEU A 259 1.40 -14.52 3.50
CA LEU A 259 0.37 -13.57 3.08
C LEU A 259 -0.47 -14.05 1.92
N PHE A 260 0.16 -14.71 0.96
CA PHE A 260 -0.56 -15.34 -0.13
C PHE A 260 -1.57 -16.37 0.39
N LEU A 261 -1.17 -17.16 1.40
CA LEU A 261 -2.07 -18.11 2.08
C LEU A 261 -3.17 -17.41 2.88
N VAL A 262 -2.90 -16.24 3.47
CA VAL A 262 -3.91 -15.42 4.15
C VAL A 262 -4.88 -14.77 3.17
N TRP A 263 -4.41 -14.40 1.98
CA TRP A 263 -5.19 -13.83 0.90
C TRP A 263 -6.12 -14.86 0.27
N LEU A 264 -5.65 -16.09 0.08
CA LEU A 264 -6.38 -17.17 -0.57
C LEU A 264 -7.84 -17.33 -0.15
N PRO A 265 -8.21 -17.39 1.15
CA PRO A 265 -9.62 -17.52 1.53
C PRO A 265 -10.49 -16.34 1.09
N TYR A 266 -9.96 -15.12 1.06
CA TYR A 266 -10.70 -13.94 0.56
C TYR A 266 -10.98 -14.10 -0.93
N PHE A 267 -9.95 -14.48 -1.69
CA PHE A 267 -10.09 -14.74 -3.11
C PHE A 267 -11.07 -15.88 -3.41
N MET A 268 -11.08 -16.93 -2.59
CA MET A 268 -12.02 -18.05 -2.76
C MET A 268 -13.46 -17.65 -2.47
N THR A 269 -13.73 -16.78 -1.49
CA THR A 269 -15.07 -16.23 -1.26
C THR A 269 -15.53 -15.38 -2.43
N ASP A 270 -14.65 -14.55 -3.01
CA ASP A 270 -15.00 -13.76 -4.18
C ASP A 270 -15.25 -14.67 -5.40
N LEU A 271 -14.44 -15.72 -5.58
CA LEU A 271 -14.62 -16.72 -6.64
C LEU A 271 -15.97 -17.45 -6.53
N GLU A 272 -16.44 -17.75 -5.32
CA GLU A 272 -17.76 -18.37 -5.09
C GLU A 272 -18.90 -17.50 -5.62
N VAL A 273 -18.78 -16.17 -5.52
CA VAL A 273 -19.76 -15.24 -6.09
C VAL A 273 -19.77 -15.33 -7.62
N LEU A 274 -18.58 -15.40 -8.25
CA LEU A 274 -18.48 -15.53 -9.71
C LEU A 274 -19.05 -16.86 -10.20
N ILE A 275 -18.81 -17.95 -9.46
CA ILE A 275 -19.39 -19.27 -9.75
C ILE A 275 -20.91 -19.22 -9.64
N ALA A 276 -21.45 -18.62 -8.58
CA ALA A 276 -22.89 -18.46 -8.38
C ALA A 276 -23.56 -17.62 -9.48
N GLN A 277 -22.83 -16.69 -10.09
CA GLN A 277 -23.28 -15.87 -11.23
C GLN A 277 -23.10 -16.58 -12.58
N GLY A 278 -22.63 -17.83 -12.61
CA GLY A 278 -22.39 -18.58 -13.85
C GLY A 278 -21.18 -18.10 -14.66
N GLN A 279 -20.34 -17.24 -14.09
CA GLN A 279 -19.16 -16.67 -14.76
C GLN A 279 -17.91 -17.55 -14.66
N ALA A 280 -17.93 -18.57 -13.79
CA ALA A 280 -16.84 -19.50 -13.61
C ALA A 280 -17.34 -20.95 -13.39
N PRO A 281 -16.64 -21.99 -13.89
CA PRO A 281 -17.03 -23.38 -13.67
C PRO A 281 -16.86 -23.81 -12.20
N GLU A 282 -17.77 -24.63 -11.66
CA GLU A 282 -17.65 -25.12 -10.27
C GLU A 282 -16.36 -25.91 -10.01
N ARG A 283 -15.88 -26.67 -11.02
CA ARG A 283 -14.61 -27.43 -10.94
C ARG A 283 -13.39 -26.52 -10.73
N SER A 284 -13.45 -25.27 -11.19
CA SER A 284 -12.35 -24.31 -11.04
C SER A 284 -12.04 -24.01 -9.57
N ARG A 285 -13.06 -24.04 -8.68
CA ARG A 285 -12.90 -23.78 -7.25
C ARG A 285 -11.90 -24.72 -6.59
N HIS A 286 -12.04 -26.02 -6.86
CA HIS A 286 -11.20 -27.02 -6.20
C HIS A 286 -9.76 -26.95 -6.70
N TRP A 287 -9.57 -26.97 -8.02
CA TRP A 287 -8.23 -26.95 -8.62
C TRP A 287 -7.49 -25.65 -8.38
N LEU A 288 -8.16 -24.50 -8.49
CA LEU A 288 -7.54 -23.21 -8.22
C LEU A 288 -7.16 -23.07 -6.75
N ARG A 289 -7.99 -23.59 -5.82
CA ARG A 289 -7.65 -23.61 -4.40
C ARG A 289 -6.41 -24.45 -4.13
N LEU A 290 -6.32 -25.65 -4.70
CA LEU A 290 -5.15 -26.51 -4.55
C LEU A 290 -3.89 -25.87 -5.16
N ALA A 291 -3.99 -25.32 -6.37
CA ALA A 291 -2.87 -24.67 -7.04
C ALA A 291 -2.35 -23.47 -6.25
N LEU A 292 -3.24 -22.61 -5.74
CA LEU A 292 -2.84 -21.44 -4.96
C LEU A 292 -2.33 -21.82 -3.55
N LEU A 293 -2.88 -22.87 -2.92
CA LEU A 293 -2.32 -23.42 -1.69
C LEU A 293 -0.89 -23.94 -1.91
N ALA A 294 -0.68 -24.70 -2.98
CA ALA A 294 0.62 -25.24 -3.34
C ALA A 294 1.62 -24.11 -3.64
N LEU A 295 1.21 -23.11 -4.42
CA LEU A 295 2.02 -21.93 -4.73
C LEU A 295 2.44 -21.15 -3.48
N GLY A 296 1.49 -20.75 -2.63
CA GLY A 296 1.78 -19.99 -1.41
C GLY A 296 2.63 -20.77 -0.42
N THR A 297 2.37 -22.07 -0.27
CA THR A 297 3.14 -22.97 0.59
C THR A 297 4.54 -23.17 0.04
N GLY A 298 4.69 -23.44 -1.26
CA GLY A 298 5.97 -23.60 -1.93
C GLY A 298 6.86 -22.36 -1.77
N ILE A 299 6.31 -21.16 -2.00
CA ILE A 299 7.02 -19.89 -1.80
C ILE A 299 7.52 -19.76 -0.35
N ALA A 300 6.65 -20.04 0.64
CA ALA A 300 7.03 -19.95 2.04
C ALA A 300 8.10 -20.98 2.44
N LEU A 301 7.97 -22.22 1.94
CA LEU A 301 8.89 -23.33 2.22
C LEU A 301 10.27 -23.12 1.60
N VAL A 302 10.35 -22.56 0.40
CA VAL A 302 11.62 -22.19 -0.24
C VAL A 302 12.39 -21.18 0.60
N GLY A 303 11.69 -20.20 1.20
CA GLY A 303 12.31 -19.25 2.12
C GLY A 303 12.70 -19.87 3.47
N PHE A 304 11.84 -20.74 4.02
CA PHE A 304 12.00 -21.36 5.34
C PHE A 304 13.12 -22.41 5.37
N PHE A 305 13.07 -23.38 4.45
CA PHE A 305 14.08 -24.41 4.34
C PHE A 305 15.26 -23.90 3.56
N LYS A 306 16.40 -23.83 4.24
CA LYS A 306 17.66 -23.41 3.64
C LYS A 306 18.41 -24.64 3.12
N SER A 307 18.81 -24.63 1.86
CA SER A 307 19.67 -25.65 1.26
C SER A 307 21.09 -25.60 1.85
N GLY A 308 21.74 -26.75 2.01
CA GLY A 308 23.10 -26.87 2.55
C GLY A 308 23.25 -26.77 4.08
N LEU A 309 22.15 -26.66 4.84
CA LEU A 309 22.18 -26.74 6.32
C LEU A 309 22.26 -28.18 6.81
N THR A 310 21.31 -29.00 6.36
CA THR A 310 21.22 -30.44 6.62
C THR A 310 20.72 -31.15 5.37
N PRO A 311 20.95 -32.47 5.22
CA PRO A 311 20.38 -33.24 4.12
C PRO A 311 18.86 -33.09 4.04
N PHE A 312 18.17 -33.11 5.19
CA PHE A 312 16.73 -32.92 5.28
C PHE A 312 16.28 -31.52 4.82
N SER A 313 16.92 -30.46 5.32
CA SER A 313 16.57 -29.07 4.93
C SER A 313 16.79 -28.84 3.43
N SER A 314 17.82 -29.45 2.85
CA SER A 314 18.12 -29.36 1.42
C SER A 314 17.09 -30.14 0.58
N LEU A 315 16.66 -31.31 1.04
CA LEU A 315 15.59 -32.07 0.41
C LEU A 315 14.26 -31.29 0.42
N MET A 316 13.87 -30.75 1.58
CA MET A 316 12.63 -29.98 1.71
C MET A 316 12.65 -28.71 0.85
N HIS A 317 13.80 -28.03 0.78
CA HIS A 317 13.99 -26.88 -0.10
C HIS A 317 13.78 -27.26 -1.58
N ASN A 318 14.42 -28.34 -2.03
CA ASN A 318 14.35 -28.76 -3.43
C ASN A 318 12.94 -29.21 -3.83
N ILE A 319 12.25 -29.94 -2.95
CA ILE A 319 10.85 -30.34 -3.19
C ILE A 319 9.96 -29.10 -3.36
N ALA A 320 10.10 -28.13 -2.46
CA ALA A 320 9.36 -26.87 -2.54
C ALA A 320 9.68 -26.12 -3.85
N ALA A 321 10.96 -26.00 -4.22
CA ALA A 321 11.38 -25.32 -5.44
C ALA A 321 10.86 -26.01 -6.71
N TYR A 322 10.95 -27.35 -6.80
CA TYR A 322 10.45 -28.08 -7.97
C TYR A 322 8.92 -28.03 -8.08
N SER A 323 8.20 -28.03 -6.97
CA SER A 323 6.73 -27.88 -6.98
C SER A 323 6.24 -26.52 -7.48
N LEU A 324 7.11 -25.51 -7.56
CA LEU A 324 6.82 -24.20 -8.14
C LEU A 324 7.13 -24.12 -9.64
N ALA A 325 7.97 -25.02 -10.16
CA ALA A 325 8.46 -25.01 -11.54
C ALA A 325 7.68 -25.94 -12.48
N GLY A 326 6.92 -26.89 -11.93
CA GLY A 326 6.02 -27.79 -12.67
C GLY A 326 4.58 -27.33 -12.64
#